data_AF-A0A7W2N9Y8-F1
#
_entry.id   AF-A0A7W2N9Y8-F1
#
_cell.length_a   1.000
_cell.length_b   1.000
_cell.length_c   1.000
_cell.angle_alpha   90.00
_cell.angle_beta   90.00
_cell.angle_gamma   90.00
#
_symmetry.space_group_name_H-M   'P 1'
#
loop_
_entity.id
_entity.type
_entity.pdbx_description
1 polymer ?
#
loop_
_entity_poly.entity_id
_entity_poly.type
_entity_poly.pdbx_seq_one_letter_code
_entity_poly.pdbx_strand_id
1 'polypeptide(L)'
;MSKKINLLDLQAALDNHEFELFYQPKVSMITGDLTGAEALIRWRKNGEFILPDQFIPLAEESNFICEITKYVFNELIINLTCIEAINDALVISFNASGKDFQNGDLAEIISSAINNNLIRAEKFEIEVTETALVNNSQAKKYLSQMSDLGISIAMDDFGTGHSGLVELSQWPFSVLKMDKKFVKGLKDSAKDREIVRASIRLAHQLDIDIIAEGIEDQHTYQVLQEFGCENGQGYWISKPLALQDFLIYIKHYKKLPVSPAGLLYMAQLDHIQWRKTVIDTALFLQGTTETRSFENLRGCPEIDPTTCRLGKWYYSLSEELRNFDCIKSLEEPHISLHKAGDKLLRAAQNHCSMDELMLLMRSLSEKSIHLLGLLQTCEHNVHANQLR
;
A
#
# COMPACT_ATOMS: atom_id res chain seq x y z
N MET A 1 -36.38 19.72 -5.72
CA MET A 1 -36.39 18.52 -4.86
C MET A 1 -35.80 17.40 -5.71
N SER A 2 -34.61 16.90 -5.37
CA SER A 2 -34.00 15.78 -6.09
C SER A 2 -34.94 14.57 -6.03
N LYS A 3 -35.28 13.99 -7.19
CA LYS A 3 -36.15 12.82 -7.29
C LYS A 3 -35.38 11.65 -6.67
N LYS A 4 -35.97 10.98 -5.67
CA LYS A 4 -35.33 9.82 -5.03
C LYS A 4 -35.12 8.72 -6.06
N ILE A 5 -33.86 8.31 -6.23
CA ILE A 5 -33.43 7.22 -7.12
C ILE A 5 -34.10 5.92 -6.66
N ASN A 6 -34.58 5.11 -7.61
CA ASN A 6 -35.15 3.78 -7.35
C ASN A 6 -34.53 2.72 -8.28
N LEU A 7 -34.90 1.45 -8.09
CA LEU A 7 -34.32 0.32 -8.83
C LEU A 7 -34.60 0.38 -10.34
N LEU A 8 -35.76 0.89 -10.77
CA LEU A 8 -36.06 1.06 -12.20
C LEU A 8 -35.15 2.12 -12.83
N ASP A 9 -34.77 3.16 -12.08
CA ASP A 9 -33.79 4.12 -12.56
C ASP A 9 -32.40 3.48 -12.74
N LEU A 10 -31.98 2.55 -11.86
CA LEU A 10 -30.70 1.83 -11.99
C LEU A 10 -30.71 0.85 -13.16
N GLN A 11 -31.81 0.13 -13.37
CA GLN A 11 -32.00 -0.77 -14.51
C GLN A 11 -31.94 0.02 -15.82
N ALA A 12 -32.70 1.12 -15.92
CA ALA A 12 -32.67 1.99 -17.08
C ALA A 12 -31.27 2.56 -17.35
N ALA A 13 -30.53 2.93 -16.30
CA ALA A 13 -29.16 3.42 -16.44
C ALA A 13 -28.21 2.37 -17.01
N LEU A 14 -28.36 1.11 -16.59
CA LEU A 14 -27.60 -0.02 -17.15
C LEU A 14 -27.93 -0.22 -18.64
N ASP A 15 -29.23 -0.28 -18.96
CA ASP A 15 -29.73 -0.50 -20.32
C ASP A 15 -29.35 0.63 -21.29
N ASN A 16 -29.29 1.86 -20.79
CA ASN A 16 -28.94 3.07 -21.55
C ASN A 16 -27.45 3.38 -21.57
N HIS A 17 -26.59 2.55 -20.98
CA HIS A 17 -25.14 2.79 -20.88
C HIS A 17 -24.79 4.12 -20.18
N GLU A 18 -25.51 4.46 -19.10
CA GLU A 18 -25.35 5.73 -18.38
C GLU A 18 -24.27 5.69 -17.27
N PHE A 19 -23.72 4.51 -16.96
CA PHE A 19 -22.57 4.38 -16.07
C PHE A 19 -21.27 4.52 -16.85
N GLU A 20 -20.39 5.39 -16.37
CA GLU A 20 -19.09 5.72 -16.98
C GLU A 20 -17.98 5.62 -15.94
N LEU A 21 -16.75 5.35 -16.39
CA LEU A 21 -15.56 5.35 -15.54
C LEU A 21 -14.77 6.66 -15.61
N PHE A 22 -14.42 7.16 -14.42
CA PHE A 22 -13.45 8.24 -14.23
C PHE A 22 -12.23 7.70 -13.49
N TYR A 23 -11.06 8.29 -13.71
CA TYR A 23 -9.78 7.81 -13.19
C TYR A 23 -9.18 8.87 -12.28
N GLN A 24 -8.98 8.55 -11.01
CA GLN A 24 -8.30 9.43 -10.07
C GLN A 24 -6.83 8.99 -9.91
N PRO A 25 -5.85 9.82 -10.33
CA PRO A 25 -4.43 9.53 -10.20
C PRO A 25 -3.98 9.18 -8.77
N LYS A 26 -3.18 8.11 -8.67
CA LYS A 26 -2.41 7.69 -7.48
C LYS A 26 -0.93 7.94 -7.73
N VAL A 27 -0.23 8.49 -6.74
CA VAL A 27 1.20 8.84 -6.87
C VAL A 27 2.02 8.22 -5.75
N SER A 28 3.25 7.82 -6.10
CA SER A 28 4.26 7.48 -5.11
C SER A 28 4.76 8.76 -4.45
N MET A 29 4.69 8.81 -3.13
CA MET A 29 5.31 9.85 -2.31
C MET A 29 6.82 9.62 -2.12
N ILE A 30 7.31 8.44 -2.49
CA ILE A 30 8.74 8.07 -2.46
C ILE A 30 9.46 8.59 -3.69
N THR A 31 8.91 8.32 -4.89
CA THR A 31 9.56 8.66 -6.17
C THR A 31 8.95 9.86 -6.86
N GLY A 32 7.74 10.27 -6.45
CA GLY A 32 6.97 11.33 -7.10
C GLY A 32 6.30 10.87 -8.39
N ASP A 33 6.46 9.60 -8.76
CA ASP A 33 5.91 9.03 -9.99
C ASP A 33 4.41 8.76 -9.87
N LEU A 34 3.73 8.79 -11.01
CA LEU A 34 2.38 8.28 -11.15
C LEU A 34 2.46 6.75 -11.04
N THR A 35 1.79 6.17 -10.04
CA THR A 35 1.80 4.72 -9.79
C THR A 35 0.55 4.03 -10.33
N GLY A 36 -0.54 4.79 -10.49
CA GLY A 36 -1.80 4.19 -10.88
C GLY A 36 -2.94 5.18 -10.93
N ALA A 37 -4.15 4.63 -10.97
CA ALA A 37 -5.36 5.40 -10.74
C ALA A 37 -6.49 4.53 -10.19
N GLU A 38 -7.38 5.15 -9.42
CA GLU A 38 -8.65 4.55 -9.01
C GLU A 38 -9.72 4.75 -10.08
N ALA A 39 -10.32 3.66 -10.55
CA ALA A 39 -11.46 3.68 -11.44
C ALA A 39 -12.75 3.90 -10.63
N LEU A 40 -13.31 5.09 -10.77
CA LEU A 40 -14.45 5.60 -10.05
C LEU A 40 -15.67 5.69 -10.96
N ILE A 41 -16.72 4.96 -10.60
CA ILE A 41 -17.99 5.02 -11.33
C ILE A 41 -18.63 6.40 -11.22
N ARG A 42 -19.20 6.88 -12.32
CA ARG A 42 -20.07 8.06 -12.39
C ARG A 42 -21.33 7.67 -13.15
N TRP A 43 -22.48 8.10 -12.66
CA TRP A 43 -23.73 7.92 -13.39
C TRP A 43 -24.09 9.23 -14.08
N ARG A 44 -24.05 9.24 -15.42
CA ARG A 44 -24.43 10.39 -16.23
C ARG A 44 -25.88 10.26 -16.70
N LYS A 45 -26.78 11.04 -16.10
CA LYS A 45 -28.21 11.06 -16.46
C LYS A 45 -28.59 12.42 -17.03
N ASN A 46 -29.01 12.46 -18.29
CA ASN A 46 -29.40 13.69 -18.99
C ASN A 46 -28.33 14.80 -18.97
N GLY A 47 -27.05 14.43 -19.04
CA GLY A 47 -25.93 15.38 -19.00
C GLY A 47 -25.51 15.85 -17.60
N GLU A 48 -26.18 15.41 -16.55
CA GLU A 48 -25.79 15.66 -15.16
C GLU A 48 -25.16 14.41 -14.52
N PHE A 49 -24.18 14.62 -13.64
CA PHE A 49 -23.56 13.54 -12.88
C PHE A 49 -24.27 13.30 -11.55
N ILE A 50 -24.65 12.04 -11.33
CA ILE A 50 -25.08 11.51 -10.06
C ILE A 50 -23.87 10.79 -9.44
N LEU A 51 -23.48 11.21 -8.24
CA LEU A 51 -22.30 10.67 -7.54
C LEU A 51 -22.61 9.31 -6.88
N PRO A 52 -21.60 8.43 -6.71
CA PRO A 52 -21.75 7.12 -6.09
C PRO A 52 -22.56 7.11 -4.79
N ASP A 53 -22.28 8.02 -3.87
CA ASP A 53 -22.96 8.14 -2.57
C ASP A 53 -24.50 8.27 -2.67
N GLN A 54 -25.02 8.70 -3.82
CA GLN A 54 -26.46 8.87 -4.04
C GLN A 54 -27.16 7.58 -4.51
N PHE A 55 -26.44 6.63 -5.10
CA PHE A 55 -27.05 5.45 -5.74
C PHE A 55 -26.45 4.11 -5.30
N ILE A 56 -25.18 4.07 -4.89
CA ILE A 56 -24.52 2.84 -4.42
C ILE A 56 -25.23 2.23 -3.20
N PRO A 57 -25.65 2.98 -2.16
CA PRO A 57 -26.38 2.38 -1.04
C PRO A 57 -27.63 1.61 -1.48
N LEU A 58 -28.40 2.16 -2.43
CA LEU A 58 -29.57 1.47 -2.98
C LEU A 58 -29.17 0.24 -3.82
N ALA A 59 -28.12 0.37 -4.65
CA ALA A 59 -27.63 -0.73 -5.47
C ALA A 59 -27.15 -1.90 -4.58
N GLU A 60 -26.47 -1.60 -3.48
CA GLU A 60 -26.07 -2.60 -2.50
C GLU A 60 -27.28 -3.21 -1.80
N GLU A 61 -28.19 -2.41 -1.22
CA GLU A 61 -29.41 -2.91 -0.55
C GLU A 61 -30.24 -3.85 -1.43
N SER A 62 -30.30 -3.56 -2.74
CA SER A 62 -31.05 -4.35 -3.73
C SER A 62 -30.27 -5.49 -4.39
N ASN A 63 -28.99 -5.67 -4.05
CA ASN A 63 -28.03 -6.55 -4.74
C ASN A 63 -27.81 -6.21 -6.23
N PHE A 64 -28.38 -5.12 -6.73
CA PHE A 64 -28.16 -4.65 -8.11
C PHE A 64 -26.74 -4.12 -8.32
N ILE A 65 -26.00 -3.86 -7.25
CA ILE A 65 -24.57 -3.54 -7.30
C ILE A 65 -23.81 -4.59 -8.12
N CYS A 66 -24.13 -5.87 -8.00
CA CYS A 66 -23.43 -6.93 -8.73
C CYS A 66 -23.56 -6.79 -10.26
N GLU A 67 -24.72 -6.34 -10.74
CA GLU A 67 -24.94 -6.12 -12.18
C GLU A 67 -24.22 -4.86 -12.66
N ILE A 68 -24.20 -3.81 -11.84
CA ILE A 68 -23.42 -2.59 -12.11
C ILE A 68 -21.92 -2.92 -12.15
N THR A 69 -21.41 -3.64 -11.17
CA THR A 69 -19.99 -4.03 -11.09
C THR A 69 -19.58 -4.84 -12.31
N LYS A 70 -20.36 -5.84 -12.72
CA LYS A 70 -20.12 -6.63 -13.95
C LYS A 70 -20.10 -5.76 -15.20
N TYR A 71 -21.06 -4.84 -15.32
CA TYR A 71 -21.14 -3.91 -16.45
C TYR A 71 -19.90 -3.02 -16.53
N VAL A 72 -19.54 -2.37 -15.42
CA VAL A 72 -18.41 -1.44 -15.36
C VAL A 72 -17.07 -2.16 -15.53
N PHE A 73 -16.95 -3.41 -15.05
CA PHE A 73 -15.74 -4.21 -15.26
C PHE A 73 -15.47 -4.47 -16.75
N ASN A 74 -16.51 -4.70 -17.56
CA ASN A 74 -16.33 -4.87 -19.00
C ASN A 74 -15.81 -3.59 -19.68
N GLU A 75 -16.27 -2.41 -19.25
CA GLU A 75 -15.73 -1.13 -19.70
C GLU A 75 -14.27 -0.96 -19.27
N LEU A 76 -13.96 -1.36 -18.03
CA LEU A 76 -12.62 -1.26 -17.48
C LEU A 76 -11.58 -2.06 -18.26
N ILE A 77 -11.91 -3.28 -18.72
CA ILE A 77 -11.00 -4.09 -19.55
C ILE A 77 -10.55 -3.32 -20.81
N ILE A 78 -11.49 -2.63 -21.46
CA ILE A 78 -11.21 -1.84 -22.67
C ILE A 78 -10.30 -0.66 -22.31
N ASN A 79 -10.60 0.02 -21.20
CA ASN A 79 -9.85 1.19 -20.76
C ASN A 79 -8.43 0.82 -20.33
N LEU A 80 -8.24 -0.33 -19.68
CA LEU A 80 -6.93 -0.88 -19.31
C LEU A 80 -6.01 -0.99 -20.52
N THR A 81 -6.49 -1.57 -21.63
CA THR A 81 -5.72 -1.69 -22.88
C THR A 81 -5.23 -0.32 -23.38
N CYS A 82 -6.08 0.71 -23.26
CA CYS A 82 -5.74 2.06 -23.70
C CYS A 82 -4.72 2.74 -22.78
N ILE A 83 -4.83 2.51 -21.46
CA ILE A 83 -3.92 3.05 -20.45
C ILE A 83 -2.54 2.40 -20.59
N GLU A 84 -2.48 1.07 -20.68
CA GLU A 84 -1.23 0.31 -20.81
C GLU A 84 -0.45 0.67 -22.08
N ALA A 85 -1.16 0.99 -23.18
CA ALA A 85 -0.52 1.44 -24.42
C ALA A 85 0.25 2.78 -24.26
N ILE A 86 -0.04 3.57 -23.22
CA ILE A 86 0.66 4.83 -22.91
C ILE A 86 1.68 4.62 -21.80
N ASN A 87 1.30 3.93 -20.73
CA ASN A 87 2.17 3.63 -19.60
C ASN A 87 1.76 2.30 -18.98
N ASP A 88 2.54 1.27 -19.26
CA ASP A 88 2.32 -0.11 -18.83
C ASP A 88 2.75 -0.37 -17.38
N ALA A 89 3.34 0.63 -16.71
CA ALA A 89 3.72 0.56 -15.31
C ALA A 89 2.53 0.78 -14.36
N LEU A 90 1.47 1.45 -14.81
CA LEU A 90 0.35 1.88 -13.96
C LEU A 90 -0.51 0.71 -13.49
N VAL A 91 -0.87 0.73 -12.20
CA VAL A 91 -1.88 -0.18 -11.61
C VAL A 91 -3.21 0.55 -11.56
N ILE A 92 -4.28 -0.07 -12.08
CA ILE A 92 -5.62 0.49 -12.01
C ILE A 92 -6.43 -0.28 -10.98
N SER A 93 -6.99 0.45 -10.02
CA SER A 93 -7.84 -0.14 -9.01
C SER A 93 -9.33 -0.02 -9.34
N PHE A 94 -10.08 -0.99 -8.87
CA PHE A 94 -11.50 -1.13 -9.13
C PHE A 94 -12.25 -1.42 -7.83
N ASN A 95 -13.28 -0.63 -7.56
CA ASN A 95 -14.13 -0.79 -6.39
C ASN A 95 -15.09 -1.97 -6.58
N ALA A 96 -15.12 -2.87 -5.60
CA ALA A 96 -16.05 -3.98 -5.53
C ALA A 96 -16.72 -4.03 -4.15
N SER A 97 -18.00 -4.37 -4.13
CA SER A 97 -18.73 -4.62 -2.88
C SER A 97 -18.39 -6.01 -2.36
N GLY A 98 -18.46 -6.21 -1.04
CA GLY A 98 -18.37 -7.55 -0.45
C GLY A 98 -19.45 -8.52 -0.99
N LYS A 99 -20.53 -7.98 -1.57
CA LYS A 99 -21.60 -8.73 -2.23
C LYS A 99 -21.17 -9.34 -3.57
N ASP A 100 -20.26 -8.69 -4.29
CA ASP A 100 -19.77 -9.18 -5.59
C ASP A 100 -19.08 -10.54 -5.48
N PHE A 101 -18.53 -10.84 -4.31
CA PHE A 101 -17.83 -12.09 -4.02
C PHE A 101 -18.67 -13.10 -3.22
N GLN A 102 -19.98 -12.89 -3.05
CA GLN A 102 -20.81 -13.89 -2.34
C GLN A 102 -21.02 -15.16 -3.18
N ASN A 103 -21.24 -15.01 -4.49
CA ASN A 103 -21.52 -16.15 -5.37
C ASN A 103 -20.31 -16.57 -6.21
N GLY A 104 -19.34 -15.68 -6.41
CA GLY A 104 -18.12 -15.95 -7.18
C GLY A 104 -18.17 -15.49 -8.63
N ASP A 105 -19.33 -15.03 -9.13
CA ASP A 105 -19.49 -14.57 -10.52
C ASP A 105 -18.42 -13.56 -10.93
N LEU A 106 -18.17 -12.53 -10.11
CA LEU A 106 -17.16 -11.51 -10.44
C LEU A 106 -15.75 -12.12 -10.45
N ALA A 107 -15.44 -12.99 -9.49
CA ALA A 107 -14.14 -13.66 -9.43
C ALA A 107 -13.90 -14.56 -10.66
N GLU A 108 -14.94 -15.25 -11.15
CA GLU A 108 -14.87 -16.03 -12.39
C GLU A 108 -14.66 -15.14 -13.61
N ILE A 109 -15.36 -14.01 -13.70
CA ILE A 109 -15.21 -13.04 -14.79
C ILE A 109 -13.77 -12.48 -14.82
N ILE A 110 -13.24 -12.06 -13.67
CA ILE A 110 -11.86 -11.55 -13.54
C ILE A 110 -10.85 -12.65 -13.89
N SER A 111 -11.02 -13.85 -13.34
CA SER A 111 -10.12 -14.99 -13.63
C SER A 111 -10.12 -15.34 -15.12
N SER A 112 -11.30 -15.32 -15.76
CA SER A 112 -11.43 -15.54 -17.19
C SER A 112 -10.74 -14.44 -18.00
N ALA A 113 -10.87 -13.17 -17.60
CA ALA A 113 -10.17 -12.07 -18.26
C ALA A 113 -8.64 -12.22 -18.19
N ILE A 114 -8.10 -12.64 -17.03
CA ILE A 114 -6.66 -12.92 -16.87
C ILE A 114 -6.24 -14.12 -17.73
N ASN A 115 -6.95 -15.24 -17.64
CA ASN A 115 -6.61 -16.47 -18.39
C ASN A 115 -6.67 -16.29 -19.91
N ASN A 116 -7.53 -15.39 -20.39
CA ASN A 116 -7.63 -15.03 -21.80
C ASN A 116 -6.68 -13.89 -22.21
N ASN A 117 -5.78 -13.46 -21.32
CA ASN A 117 -4.82 -12.35 -21.51
C ASN A 117 -5.49 -11.01 -21.89
N LEU A 118 -6.70 -10.77 -21.37
CA LEU A 118 -7.39 -9.47 -21.53
C LEU A 118 -6.90 -8.44 -20.51
N ILE A 119 -6.44 -8.89 -19.35
CA ILE A 119 -5.82 -8.06 -18.31
C ILE A 119 -4.61 -8.79 -17.72
N ARG A 120 -3.61 -8.03 -17.28
CA ARG A 120 -2.48 -8.53 -16.48
C ARG A 120 -2.81 -8.39 -15.00
N ALA A 121 -2.66 -9.45 -14.23
CA ALA A 121 -3.05 -9.48 -12.82
C ALA A 121 -2.30 -8.43 -12.00
N GLU A 122 -1.00 -8.28 -12.24
CA GLU A 122 -0.12 -7.33 -11.54
C GLU A 122 -0.40 -5.85 -11.87
N LYS A 123 -1.31 -5.56 -12.81
CA LYS A 123 -1.74 -4.21 -13.20
C LYS A 123 -3.14 -3.88 -12.72
N PHE A 124 -3.72 -4.77 -11.95
CA PHE A 124 -5.07 -4.66 -11.47
C PHE A 124 -5.10 -4.74 -9.95
N GLU A 125 -5.92 -3.89 -9.34
CA GLU A 125 -6.15 -3.86 -7.91
C GLU A 125 -7.65 -3.89 -7.62
N ILE A 126 -8.08 -4.67 -6.64
CA ILE A 126 -9.47 -4.72 -6.20
C ILE A 126 -9.56 -4.01 -4.86
N GLU A 127 -10.40 -2.99 -4.79
CA GLU A 127 -10.70 -2.25 -3.58
C GLU A 127 -12.02 -2.76 -2.98
N VAL A 128 -11.99 -3.15 -1.71
CA VAL A 128 -13.17 -3.57 -0.94
C VAL A 128 -13.23 -2.82 0.37
N THR A 129 -14.41 -2.39 0.77
CA THR A 129 -14.61 -1.63 2.01
C THR A 129 -14.33 -2.47 3.27
N GLU A 130 -14.00 -1.79 4.37
CA GLU A 130 -13.82 -2.42 5.69
C GLU A 130 -15.06 -3.24 6.16
N THR A 131 -16.27 -2.87 5.72
CA THR A 131 -17.50 -3.62 6.07
C THR A 131 -17.61 -4.95 5.33
N ALA A 132 -16.93 -5.11 4.19
CA ALA A 132 -16.86 -6.38 3.46
C ALA A 132 -16.23 -7.51 4.29
N LEU A 133 -15.46 -7.18 5.34
CA LEU A 133 -14.79 -8.16 6.20
C LEU A 133 -15.74 -8.90 7.14
N VAL A 134 -16.89 -8.29 7.48
CA VAL A 134 -17.74 -8.76 8.57
C VAL A 134 -18.50 -10.02 8.13
N ASN A 135 -18.15 -11.16 8.73
CA ASN A 135 -18.81 -12.48 8.55
C ASN A 135 -18.89 -12.97 7.09
N ASN A 136 -17.94 -12.58 6.23
CA ASN A 136 -17.97 -12.92 4.81
C ASN A 136 -16.85 -13.89 4.40
N SER A 137 -16.93 -15.14 4.89
CA SER A 137 -15.93 -16.19 4.60
C SER A 137 -15.81 -16.50 3.11
N GLN A 138 -16.89 -16.35 2.35
CA GLN A 138 -16.92 -16.60 0.92
C GLN A 138 -16.18 -15.49 0.15
N ALA A 139 -16.40 -14.22 0.50
CA ALA A 139 -15.64 -13.13 -0.10
C ALA A 139 -14.14 -13.28 0.18
N LYS A 140 -13.77 -13.61 1.42
CA LYS A 140 -12.39 -13.89 1.78
C LYS A 140 -11.77 -14.97 0.87
N LYS A 141 -12.48 -16.09 0.66
CA LYS A 141 -12.01 -17.18 -0.21
C LYS A 141 -11.72 -16.68 -1.62
N TYR A 142 -12.64 -15.95 -2.25
CA TYR A 142 -12.46 -15.50 -3.62
C TYR A 142 -11.40 -14.40 -3.74
N LEU A 143 -11.34 -13.48 -2.80
CA LEU A 143 -10.28 -12.46 -2.78
C LEU A 143 -8.90 -13.08 -2.56
N SER A 144 -8.79 -14.14 -1.74
CA SER A 144 -7.54 -14.90 -1.62
C SER A 144 -7.17 -15.56 -2.94
N GLN A 145 -8.13 -16.14 -3.67
CA GLN A 145 -7.89 -16.68 -5.01
C GLN A 145 -7.42 -15.60 -6.00
N MET A 146 -7.98 -14.40 -5.93
CA MET A 146 -7.55 -13.28 -6.78
C MET A 146 -6.12 -12.83 -6.43
N SER A 147 -5.79 -12.77 -5.14
CA SER A 147 -4.44 -12.49 -4.66
C SER A 147 -3.44 -13.54 -5.12
N ASP A 148 -3.80 -14.83 -5.08
CA ASP A 148 -2.97 -15.94 -5.58
C ASP A 148 -2.71 -15.85 -7.10
N LEU A 149 -3.60 -15.17 -7.86
CA LEU A 149 -3.39 -14.87 -9.28
C LEU A 149 -2.48 -13.66 -9.52
N GLY A 150 -2.06 -12.95 -8.47
CA GLY A 150 -1.20 -11.76 -8.55
C GLY A 150 -1.95 -10.43 -8.55
N ILE A 151 -3.26 -10.42 -8.25
CA ILE A 151 -4.06 -9.19 -8.14
C ILE A 151 -3.83 -8.57 -6.75
N SER A 152 -3.53 -7.27 -6.70
CA SER A 152 -3.47 -6.55 -5.43
C SER A 152 -4.86 -6.41 -4.82
N ILE A 153 -4.99 -6.66 -3.51
CA ILE A 153 -6.25 -6.47 -2.79
C ILE A 153 -6.07 -5.32 -1.81
N ALA A 154 -6.88 -4.29 -1.98
CA ALA A 154 -6.87 -3.08 -1.17
C ALA A 154 -8.07 -3.06 -0.22
N MET A 155 -7.82 -2.75 1.05
CA MET A 155 -8.87 -2.40 1.99
C MET A 155 -9.15 -0.91 1.89
N ASP A 156 -10.38 -0.57 1.53
CA ASP A 156 -10.88 0.79 1.47
C ASP A 156 -11.52 1.23 2.79
N ASP A 157 -11.53 2.54 3.04
CA ASP A 157 -12.08 3.16 4.24
C ASP A 157 -11.45 2.69 5.57
N PHE A 158 -10.15 2.36 5.58
CA PHE A 158 -9.47 1.87 6.78
C PHE A 158 -9.54 2.88 7.93
N GLY A 159 -10.00 2.40 9.09
CA GLY A 159 -10.07 3.15 10.34
C GLY A 159 -11.48 3.67 10.66
N THR A 160 -12.47 3.35 9.84
CA THR A 160 -13.87 3.76 10.08
C THR A 160 -14.56 2.95 11.19
N GLY A 161 -13.93 1.87 11.67
CA GLY A 161 -14.26 1.23 12.95
C GLY A 161 -15.07 -0.06 12.85
N HIS A 162 -15.02 -0.73 11.71
CA HIS A 162 -15.77 -1.95 11.41
C HIS A 162 -14.94 -3.25 11.51
N SER A 163 -13.61 -3.16 11.50
CA SER A 163 -12.69 -4.28 11.46
C SER A 163 -11.58 -4.17 12.50
N GLY A 164 -11.32 -5.28 13.18
CA GLY A 164 -10.21 -5.39 14.10
C GLY A 164 -8.90 -5.73 13.38
N LEU A 165 -7.80 -5.60 14.12
CA LEU A 165 -6.47 -6.02 13.65
C LEU A 165 -6.40 -7.52 13.33
N VAL A 166 -7.26 -8.33 13.96
CA VAL A 166 -7.34 -9.77 13.73
C VAL A 166 -7.85 -10.04 12.32
N GLU A 167 -8.93 -9.38 11.92
CA GLU A 167 -9.49 -9.48 10.58
C GLU A 167 -8.45 -9.02 9.56
N LEU A 168 -7.84 -7.85 9.76
CA LEU A 168 -6.80 -7.36 8.84
C LEU A 168 -5.66 -8.39 8.63
N SER A 169 -5.17 -9.02 9.69
CA SER A 169 -4.08 -10.01 9.63
C SER A 169 -4.42 -11.31 8.90
N GLN A 170 -5.71 -11.59 8.70
CA GLN A 170 -6.19 -12.85 8.15
C GLN A 170 -6.57 -12.76 6.67
N TRP A 171 -6.73 -11.56 6.14
CA TRP A 171 -7.18 -11.31 4.78
C TRP A 171 -5.99 -11.05 3.86
N PRO A 172 -6.12 -11.28 2.55
CA PRO A 172 -5.01 -11.17 1.59
C PRO A 172 -4.74 -9.71 1.17
N PHE A 173 -4.90 -8.76 2.09
CA PHE A 173 -4.70 -7.35 1.77
C PHE A 173 -3.23 -7.05 1.54
N SER A 174 -2.92 -6.47 0.39
CA SER A 174 -1.61 -5.93 0.03
C SER A 174 -1.56 -4.42 0.10
N VAL A 175 -2.72 -3.75 0.21
CA VAL A 175 -2.83 -2.29 0.32
C VAL A 175 -3.87 -1.87 1.35
N LEU A 176 -3.57 -0.83 2.13
CA LEU A 176 -4.51 -0.12 3.01
C LEU A 176 -4.76 1.29 2.48
N LYS A 177 -6.03 1.66 2.26
CA LYS A 177 -6.43 3.03 1.90
C LYS A 177 -6.94 3.74 3.15
N MET A 178 -6.22 4.78 3.57
CA MET A 178 -6.57 5.58 4.73
C MET A 178 -7.62 6.63 4.35
N ASP A 179 -8.81 6.51 4.96
CA ASP A 179 -9.96 7.38 4.65
C ASP A 179 -9.63 8.87 4.81
N LYS A 180 -10.18 9.67 3.90
CA LYS A 180 -10.03 11.13 3.85
C LYS A 180 -10.39 11.84 5.16
N LYS A 181 -11.24 11.27 6.02
CA LYS A 181 -11.60 11.91 7.31
C LYS A 181 -10.37 12.03 8.21
N PHE A 182 -9.46 11.05 8.21
CA PHE A 182 -8.23 11.11 8.99
C PHE A 182 -7.25 12.12 8.42
N VAL A 183 -7.09 12.12 7.10
CA VAL A 183 -6.19 13.05 6.39
C VAL A 183 -6.63 14.51 6.59
N LYS A 184 -7.94 14.78 6.58
CA LYS A 184 -8.48 16.12 6.90
C LYS A 184 -8.17 16.56 8.33
N GLY A 185 -8.16 15.63 9.29
CA GLY A 185 -7.85 15.91 10.70
C GLY A 185 -6.40 16.32 10.97
N LEU A 186 -5.48 16.12 10.02
CA LEU A 186 -4.05 16.42 10.19
C LEU A 186 -3.80 17.88 10.58
N LYS A 187 -4.57 18.84 10.07
CA LYS A 187 -4.35 20.26 10.39
C LYS A 187 -4.75 20.63 11.81
N ASP A 188 -5.82 20.03 12.30
CA ASP A 188 -6.56 20.58 13.45
C ASP A 188 -6.47 19.73 14.72
N SER A 189 -5.97 18.48 14.63
CA SER A 189 -5.97 17.53 15.75
C SER A 189 -4.64 16.82 15.91
N ALA A 190 -3.96 17.06 17.04
CA ALA A 190 -2.76 16.30 17.41
C ALA A 190 -3.05 14.80 17.58
N LYS A 191 -4.27 14.46 18.03
CA LYS A 191 -4.70 13.07 18.15
C LYS A 191 -4.83 12.42 16.77
N ASP A 192 -5.40 13.12 15.79
CA ASP A 192 -5.58 12.57 14.44
C ASP A 192 -4.22 12.40 13.75
N ARG A 193 -3.27 13.32 13.98
CA ARG A 193 -1.87 13.15 13.54
C ARG A 193 -1.25 11.86 14.09
N GLU A 194 -1.43 11.56 15.37
CA GLU A 194 -0.90 10.33 15.96
C GLU A 194 -1.61 9.08 15.46
N ILE A 195 -2.91 9.15 15.17
CA ILE A 195 -3.65 8.05 14.53
C ILE A 195 -3.09 7.79 13.13
N VAL A 196 -2.94 8.83 12.30
CA VAL A 196 -2.36 8.70 10.95
C VAL A 196 -0.95 8.09 11.01
N ARG A 197 -0.10 8.59 11.91
CA ARG A 197 1.25 8.08 12.11
C ARG A 197 1.26 6.61 12.54
N ALA A 198 0.36 6.22 13.46
CA ALA A 198 0.23 4.85 13.92
C ALA A 198 -0.27 3.93 12.79
N SER A 199 -1.23 4.38 11.98
CA SER A 199 -1.75 3.64 10.82
C SER A 199 -0.67 3.39 9.76
N ILE A 200 0.13 4.40 9.42
CA ILE A 200 1.27 4.24 8.50
C ILE A 200 2.25 3.20 9.05
N ARG A 201 2.63 3.30 10.33
CA ARG A 201 3.53 2.33 10.96
C ARG A 201 2.96 0.92 10.99
N LEU A 202 1.66 0.77 11.24
CA LEU A 202 1.00 -0.52 11.25
C LEU A 202 1.06 -1.17 9.87
N ALA A 203 0.74 -0.43 8.81
CA ALA A 203 0.80 -0.91 7.43
C ALA A 203 2.22 -1.41 7.09
N HIS A 204 3.23 -0.56 7.36
CA HIS A 204 4.65 -0.91 7.24
C HIS A 204 5.01 -2.18 8.04
N GLN A 205 4.50 -2.31 9.28
CA GLN A 205 4.76 -3.47 10.13
C GLN A 205 4.12 -4.76 9.63
N LEU A 206 3.04 -4.65 8.87
CA LEU A 206 2.34 -5.77 8.25
C LEU A 206 2.87 -6.11 6.85
N ASP A 207 3.87 -5.36 6.34
CA ASP A 207 4.36 -5.45 4.95
C ASP A 207 3.22 -5.20 3.94
N ILE A 208 2.37 -4.21 4.25
CA ILE A 208 1.22 -3.78 3.46
C ILE A 208 1.45 -2.33 3.04
N ASP A 209 1.26 -2.03 1.76
CA ASP A 209 1.38 -0.67 1.23
C ASP A 209 0.26 0.21 1.81
N ILE A 210 0.53 1.51 1.98
CA ILE A 210 -0.49 2.46 2.45
C ILE A 210 -0.70 3.61 1.47
N ILE A 211 -1.96 3.91 1.17
CA ILE A 211 -2.40 5.05 0.36
C ILE A 211 -3.17 6.01 1.26
N ALA A 212 -2.74 7.27 1.33
CA ALA A 212 -3.50 8.33 1.99
C ALA A 212 -4.47 9.02 1.02
N GLU A 213 -5.75 9.11 1.40
CA GLU A 213 -6.78 9.71 0.56
C GLU A 213 -7.17 11.13 0.94
N GLY A 214 -7.74 11.87 -0.02
CA GLY A 214 -8.30 13.19 0.26
C GLY A 214 -7.25 14.26 0.51
N ILE A 215 -6.08 14.14 -0.14
CA ILE A 215 -5.04 15.18 -0.11
C ILE A 215 -5.54 16.41 -0.87
N GLU A 216 -5.92 17.47 -0.13
CA GLU A 216 -6.51 18.69 -0.68
C GLU A 216 -5.49 19.84 -0.84
N ASP A 217 -4.28 19.71 -0.29
CA ASP A 217 -3.24 20.73 -0.39
C ASP A 217 -1.81 20.19 -0.17
N GLN A 218 -0.83 20.99 -0.57
CA GLN A 218 0.59 20.66 -0.50
C GLN A 218 1.09 20.41 0.93
N HIS A 219 0.58 21.14 1.93
CA HIS A 219 1.02 20.96 3.31
C HIS A 219 0.63 19.58 3.83
N THR A 220 -0.61 19.16 3.56
CA THR A 220 -1.10 17.81 3.86
C THR A 220 -0.24 16.72 3.22
N TYR A 221 0.13 16.89 1.94
CA TYR A 221 1.03 15.98 1.22
C TYR A 221 2.42 15.87 1.89
N GLN A 222 3.02 17.01 2.26
CA GLN A 222 4.33 17.06 2.92
C GLN A 222 4.32 16.41 4.31
N VAL A 223 3.27 16.64 5.11
CA VAL A 223 3.12 16.01 6.43
C VAL A 223 3.00 14.49 6.31
N LEU A 224 2.25 14.00 5.32
CA LEU A 224 2.16 12.55 5.06
C LEU A 224 3.52 11.96 4.65
N GLN A 225 4.30 12.66 3.83
CA GLN A 225 5.67 12.28 3.51
C GLN A 225 6.58 12.24 4.74
N GLU A 226 6.50 13.23 5.63
CA GLU A 226 7.24 13.25 6.91
C GLU A 226 6.85 12.09 7.83
N PHE A 227 5.62 11.58 7.70
CA PHE A 227 5.17 10.42 8.46
C PHE A 227 5.58 9.09 7.80
N GLY A 228 6.22 9.12 6.63
CA GLY A 228 6.63 7.92 5.90
C GLY A 228 5.52 7.27 5.08
N CYS A 229 4.46 8.02 4.73
CA CYS A 229 3.43 7.54 3.82
C CYS A 229 4.02 7.36 2.42
N GLU A 230 3.70 6.25 1.76
CA GLU A 230 4.35 5.83 0.52
C GLU A 230 3.56 6.22 -0.72
N ASN A 231 2.24 6.30 -0.62
CA ASN A 231 1.35 6.58 -1.72
C ASN A 231 0.24 7.56 -1.31
N GLY A 232 -0.25 8.34 -2.28
CA GLY A 232 -1.32 9.29 -2.03
C GLY A 232 -2.26 9.51 -3.19
N GLN A 233 -3.48 9.93 -2.86
CA GLN A 233 -4.46 10.42 -3.80
C GLN A 233 -5.28 11.57 -3.23
N GLY A 234 -5.71 12.49 -4.10
CA GLY A 234 -6.49 13.65 -3.67
C GLY A 234 -6.54 14.76 -4.69
N TYR A 235 -7.41 15.74 -4.46
CA TYR A 235 -7.69 16.81 -5.43
C TYR A 235 -6.51 17.75 -5.66
N TRP A 236 -5.56 17.83 -4.73
CA TRP A 236 -4.32 18.57 -4.95
C TRP A 236 -3.43 17.90 -6.01
N ILE A 237 -3.46 16.57 -6.08
CA ILE A 237 -2.74 15.79 -7.10
C ILE A 237 -3.51 15.87 -8.42
N SER A 238 -4.77 15.42 -8.40
CA SER A 238 -5.72 15.58 -9.50
C SER A 238 -7.13 15.18 -9.04
N LYS A 239 -8.14 15.81 -9.62
CA LYS A 239 -9.52 15.31 -9.56
C LYS A 239 -9.65 14.03 -10.41
N PRO A 240 -10.72 13.24 -10.23
CA PRO A 240 -11.08 12.18 -11.16
C PRO A 240 -11.28 12.74 -12.57
N LEU A 241 -10.67 12.10 -13.56
CA LEU A 241 -10.65 12.50 -14.97
C LEU A 241 -11.42 11.49 -15.82
N ALA A 242 -12.13 11.94 -16.85
CA ALA A 242 -12.64 11.02 -17.86
C ALA A 242 -11.46 10.33 -18.58
N LEU A 243 -11.67 9.15 -19.17
CA LEU A 243 -10.59 8.37 -19.79
C LEU A 243 -9.70 9.21 -20.72
N GLN A 244 -10.27 9.97 -21.65
CA GLN A 244 -9.49 10.77 -22.60
C GLN A 244 -8.59 11.80 -21.90
N ASP A 245 -9.11 12.47 -20.88
CA ASP A 245 -8.35 13.44 -20.09
C ASP A 245 -7.26 12.75 -19.26
N PHE A 246 -7.55 11.55 -18.72
CA PHE A 246 -6.56 10.75 -18.01
C PHE A 246 -5.41 10.29 -18.92
N LEU A 247 -5.71 9.84 -20.14
CA LEU A 247 -4.68 9.48 -21.14
C LEU A 247 -3.79 10.68 -21.49
N ILE A 248 -4.35 11.89 -21.56
CA ILE A 248 -3.58 13.13 -21.75
C ILE A 248 -2.75 13.46 -20.50
N TYR A 249 -3.32 13.27 -19.31
CA TYR A 249 -2.66 13.50 -18.04
C TYR A 249 -1.42 12.60 -17.90
N ILE A 250 -1.51 11.31 -18.20
CA ILE A 250 -0.38 10.37 -18.16
C ILE A 250 0.77 10.86 -19.05
N LYS A 251 0.47 11.27 -20.29
CA LYS A 251 1.49 11.73 -21.27
C LYS A 251 2.26 12.97 -20.83
N HIS A 252 1.63 13.83 -20.03
CA HIS A 252 2.20 15.11 -19.59
C HIS A 252 2.50 15.13 -18.09
N TYR A 253 2.43 13.97 -17.42
CA TYR A 253 2.65 13.88 -15.99
C TYR A 253 4.06 14.35 -15.65
N LYS A 254 4.15 15.18 -14.61
CA LYS A 254 5.41 15.64 -14.04
C LYS A 254 5.51 15.07 -12.64
N LYS A 255 6.70 14.53 -12.32
CA LYS A 255 6.97 14.00 -10.98
C LYS A 255 6.67 15.06 -9.92
N LEU A 256 5.97 14.64 -8.87
CA LEU A 256 5.69 15.50 -7.73
C LEU A 256 6.93 15.64 -6.84
N PRO A 257 7.03 16.72 -6.04
CA PRO A 257 8.12 16.89 -5.09
C PRO A 257 8.19 15.73 -4.09
N VAL A 258 9.41 15.25 -3.80
CA VAL A 258 9.64 14.16 -2.85
C VAL A 258 10.49 14.58 -1.67
N SER A 259 10.22 13.97 -0.52
CA SER A 259 10.98 14.13 0.72
C SER A 259 11.35 12.75 1.26
N PRO A 260 12.65 12.38 1.35
CA PRO A 260 13.05 11.12 1.95
C PRO A 260 12.99 11.15 3.49
N ALA A 261 12.62 12.27 4.12
CA ALA A 261 12.71 12.45 5.57
C ALA A 261 11.91 11.42 6.36
N GLY A 262 10.61 11.26 6.07
CA GLY A 262 9.79 10.29 6.80
C GLY A 262 10.18 8.83 6.50
N LEU A 263 10.76 8.56 5.34
CA LEU A 263 11.26 7.23 5.03
C LEU A 263 12.58 6.93 5.74
N LEU A 264 13.46 7.92 5.91
CA LEU A 264 14.65 7.80 6.76
C LEU A 264 14.26 7.55 8.21
N TYR A 265 13.19 8.19 8.69
CA TYR A 265 12.61 7.90 9.99
C TYR A 265 12.13 6.44 10.09
N MET A 266 11.41 5.93 9.08
CA MET A 266 10.99 4.52 9.05
C MET A 266 12.18 3.55 9.00
N ALA A 267 13.20 3.84 8.19
CA ALA A 267 14.42 3.05 8.11
C ALA A 267 15.13 2.93 9.46
N GLN A 268 15.13 3.98 10.29
CA GLN A 268 15.66 3.91 11.65
C GLN A 268 14.88 2.93 12.53
N LEU A 269 13.54 2.95 12.45
CA LEU A 269 12.69 2.03 13.21
C LEU A 269 12.90 0.58 12.76
N ASP A 270 12.92 0.35 11.45
CA ASP A 270 13.13 -0.99 10.87
C ASP A 270 14.49 -1.56 11.25
N HIS A 271 15.53 -0.74 11.21
CA HIS A 271 16.87 -1.11 11.66
C HIS A 271 16.91 -1.53 13.13
N ILE A 272 16.32 -0.71 14.02
CA ILE A 272 16.26 -1.00 15.45
C ILE A 272 15.50 -2.31 15.70
N GLN A 273 14.38 -2.50 15.02
CA GLN A 273 13.56 -3.71 15.12
C GLN A 273 14.31 -4.94 14.61
N TRP A 274 14.95 -4.85 13.44
CA TRP A 274 15.73 -5.93 12.85
C TRP A 274 16.84 -6.40 13.81
N ARG A 275 17.63 -5.46 14.36
CA ARG A 275 18.69 -5.80 15.33
C ARG A 275 18.11 -6.51 16.55
N LYS A 276 17.00 -6.00 17.09
CA LYS A 276 16.35 -6.61 18.25
C LYS A 276 15.96 -8.06 17.94
N THR A 277 15.33 -8.29 16.79
CA THR A 277 14.93 -9.63 16.35
C THR A 277 16.12 -10.58 16.19
N VAL A 278 17.24 -10.11 15.61
CA VAL A 278 18.49 -10.89 15.50
C VAL A 278 19.01 -11.32 16.88
N ILE A 279 19.07 -10.41 17.84
CA ILE A 279 19.53 -10.73 19.19
C ILE A 279 18.58 -11.69 19.89
N ASP A 280 17.26 -11.42 19.84
CA ASP A 280 16.24 -12.26 20.48
C ASP A 280 16.28 -13.69 19.90
N THR A 281 16.47 -13.82 18.57
CA THR A 281 16.59 -15.12 17.89
C THR A 281 17.88 -15.84 18.25
N ALA A 282 19.01 -15.14 18.34
CA ALA A 282 20.28 -15.73 18.77
C ALA A 282 20.21 -16.28 20.20
N LEU A 283 19.60 -15.53 21.13
CA LEU A 283 19.38 -15.97 22.50
C LEU A 283 18.42 -17.15 22.59
N PHE A 284 17.36 -17.15 21.77
CA PHE A 284 16.45 -18.28 21.67
C PHE A 284 17.16 -19.55 21.20
N LEU A 285 17.91 -19.50 20.09
CA LEU A 285 18.65 -20.65 19.55
C LEU A 285 19.60 -21.26 20.59
N GLN A 286 20.31 -20.42 21.35
CA GLN A 286 21.20 -20.85 22.43
C GLN A 286 20.48 -21.54 23.59
N GLY A 287 19.22 -21.15 23.86
CA GLY A 287 18.40 -21.76 24.90
C GLY A 287 17.72 -23.08 24.49
N THR A 288 17.70 -23.40 23.20
CA THR A 288 17.06 -24.62 22.69
C THR A 288 18.06 -25.79 22.59
N THR A 289 17.59 -27.02 22.79
CA THR A 289 18.40 -28.24 22.60
C THR A 289 18.21 -28.90 21.23
N GLU A 290 17.24 -28.41 20.44
CA GLU A 290 16.97 -28.91 19.11
C GLU A 290 17.79 -28.14 18.07
N THR A 291 18.51 -28.88 17.23
CA THR A 291 19.20 -28.33 16.05
C THR A 291 18.19 -27.93 14.98
N ARG A 292 17.60 -26.74 15.13
CA ARG A 292 16.76 -26.12 14.10
C ARG A 292 17.61 -25.15 13.30
N SER A 293 17.46 -25.17 11.98
CA SER A 293 17.99 -24.09 11.15
C SER A 293 17.19 -22.82 11.45
N PHE A 294 17.88 -21.71 11.71
CA PHE A 294 17.23 -20.46 12.09
C PHE A 294 16.32 -19.94 10.97
N GLU A 295 16.63 -20.27 9.72
CA GLU A 295 15.85 -19.91 8.53
C GLU A 295 14.42 -20.48 8.57
N ASN A 296 14.18 -21.54 9.35
CA ASN A 296 12.85 -22.15 9.52
C ASN A 296 12.07 -21.61 10.73
N LEU A 297 12.64 -20.67 11.50
CA LEU A 297 11.97 -20.10 12.65
C LEU A 297 10.95 -19.04 12.21
N ARG A 298 9.74 -19.13 12.75
CA ARG A 298 8.73 -18.09 12.55
C ARG A 298 9.21 -16.78 13.18
N GLY A 299 9.18 -15.69 12.41
CA GLY A 299 9.65 -14.38 12.86
C GLY A 299 11.17 -14.22 12.88
N CYS A 300 11.89 -15.12 12.22
CA CYS A 300 13.32 -14.97 11.97
C CYS A 300 13.59 -13.66 11.20
N PRO A 301 14.66 -12.91 11.53
CA PRO A 301 15.01 -11.71 10.79
C PRO A 301 15.44 -12.05 9.36
N GLU A 302 15.03 -11.24 8.39
CA GLU A 302 15.53 -11.32 7.02
C GLU A 302 17.03 -10.98 6.98
N ILE A 303 17.86 -11.88 6.47
CA ILE A 303 19.32 -11.77 6.49
C ILE A 303 19.86 -11.15 5.20
N ASP A 304 19.14 -11.26 4.10
CA ASP A 304 19.52 -10.57 2.87
C ASP A 304 19.29 -9.04 3.04
N PRO A 305 20.36 -8.22 2.96
CA PRO A 305 20.24 -6.76 3.11
C PRO A 305 19.43 -6.10 2.00
N THR A 306 19.11 -6.79 0.90
CA THR A 306 18.30 -6.26 -0.21
C THR A 306 16.81 -6.51 -0.02
N THR A 307 16.43 -7.53 0.75
CA THR A 307 15.02 -7.91 0.97
C THR A 307 14.53 -7.59 2.37
N CYS A 308 15.41 -7.24 3.31
CA CYS A 308 15.00 -6.71 4.62
C CYS A 308 14.27 -5.37 4.46
N ARG A 309 13.50 -4.93 5.46
CA ARG A 309 12.66 -3.71 5.34
C ARG A 309 13.45 -2.45 5.01
N LEU A 310 14.58 -2.24 5.70
CA LEU A 310 15.49 -1.14 5.36
C LEU A 310 16.03 -1.29 3.93
N GLY A 311 16.34 -2.51 3.51
CA GLY A 311 16.76 -2.85 2.15
C GLY A 311 15.71 -2.50 1.10
N LYS A 312 14.48 -2.97 1.28
CA LYS A 312 13.35 -2.65 0.40
C LYS A 312 13.19 -1.14 0.23
N TRP A 313 13.31 -0.38 1.33
CA TRP A 313 13.35 1.07 1.27
C TRP A 313 14.56 1.59 0.45
N TYR A 314 15.79 1.22 0.84
CA TYR A 314 17.00 1.73 0.22
C TYR A 314 17.06 1.47 -1.30
N TYR A 315 16.69 0.26 -1.74
CA TYR A 315 16.74 -0.15 -3.14
C TYR A 315 15.50 0.26 -3.95
N SER A 316 14.41 0.69 -3.31
CA SER A 316 13.26 1.29 -4.02
C SER A 316 13.41 2.77 -4.32
N LEU A 317 14.35 3.46 -3.64
CA LEU A 317 14.66 4.86 -3.91
C LEU A 317 15.07 5.08 -5.38
N SER A 318 14.67 6.24 -5.93
CA SER A 318 15.13 6.67 -7.24
C SER A 318 16.66 6.79 -7.29
N GLU A 319 17.24 6.65 -8.48
CA GLU A 319 18.68 6.81 -8.66
C GLU A 319 19.18 8.17 -8.19
N GLU A 320 18.39 9.23 -8.40
CA GLU A 320 18.67 10.57 -7.89
C GLU A 320 18.77 10.60 -6.35
N LEU A 321 17.79 10.00 -5.65
CA LEU A 321 17.79 9.94 -4.19
C LEU A 321 18.92 9.07 -3.63
N ARG A 322 19.21 7.92 -4.26
CA ARG A 322 20.32 7.05 -3.82
C ARG A 322 21.69 7.69 -3.98
N ASN A 323 21.83 8.59 -4.95
CA ASN A 323 23.10 9.28 -5.21
C ASN A 323 23.39 10.46 -4.28
N PHE A 324 22.47 10.84 -3.38
CA PHE A 324 22.80 11.79 -2.32
C PHE A 324 23.88 11.20 -1.40
N ASP A 325 24.94 11.96 -1.14
CA ASP A 325 26.12 11.51 -0.40
C ASP A 325 25.77 10.82 0.93
N CYS A 326 24.80 11.38 1.65
CA CYS A 326 24.36 10.84 2.92
C CYS A 326 23.66 9.48 2.75
N ILE A 327 22.73 9.34 1.80
CA ILE A 327 22.02 8.09 1.52
C ILE A 327 22.99 7.03 0.98
N LYS A 328 23.83 7.39 0.02
CA LYS A 328 24.86 6.50 -0.54
C LYS A 328 25.77 5.91 0.53
N SER A 329 26.10 6.69 1.57
CA SER A 329 26.96 6.24 2.67
C SER A 329 26.34 5.14 3.55
N LEU A 330 25.04 4.84 3.40
CA LEU A 330 24.34 3.84 4.21
C LEU A 330 24.58 2.40 3.76
N GLU A 331 24.87 2.18 2.47
CA GLU A 331 24.86 0.84 1.84
C GLU A 331 25.87 -0.12 2.48
N GLU A 332 27.14 0.26 2.51
CA GLU A 332 28.21 -0.57 3.07
C GLU A 332 28.03 -0.85 4.57
N PRO A 333 27.74 0.15 5.44
CA PRO A 333 27.39 -0.10 6.83
C PRO A 333 26.18 -1.04 7.02
N HIS A 334 25.15 -0.92 6.17
CA HIS A 334 23.99 -1.79 6.19
C HIS A 334 24.34 -3.24 5.83
N ILE A 335 25.08 -3.46 4.73
CA ILE A 335 25.57 -4.79 4.34
C ILE A 335 26.46 -5.38 5.43
N SER A 336 27.34 -4.56 6.03
CA SER A 336 28.23 -4.98 7.12
C SER A 336 27.47 -5.42 8.37
N LEU A 337 26.36 -4.75 8.68
CA LEU A 337 25.47 -5.10 9.78
C LEU A 337 24.82 -6.47 9.55
N HIS A 338 24.27 -6.70 8.36
CA HIS A 338 23.65 -7.98 7.99
C HIS A 338 24.63 -9.15 8.07
N LYS A 339 25.87 -8.98 7.57
CA LYS A 339 26.95 -9.97 7.72
C LYS A 339 27.26 -10.29 9.17
N ALA A 340 27.21 -9.30 10.07
CA ALA A 340 27.41 -9.53 11.50
C ALA A 340 26.22 -10.26 12.16
N GLY A 341 24.99 -9.96 11.72
CA GLY A 341 23.78 -10.65 12.18
C GLY A 341 23.78 -12.13 11.78
N ASP A 342 24.06 -12.43 10.51
CA ASP A 342 24.20 -13.79 10.00
C ASP A 342 25.24 -14.59 10.79
N LYS A 343 26.42 -13.99 11.01
CA LYS A 343 27.49 -14.61 11.80
C LYS A 343 27.04 -14.92 13.23
N LEU A 344 26.31 -14.01 13.88
CA LEU A 344 25.78 -14.22 15.23
C LEU A 344 24.78 -15.37 15.27
N LEU A 345 23.83 -15.40 14.34
CA LEU A 345 22.81 -16.46 14.27
C LEU A 345 23.41 -17.82 13.99
N ARG A 346 24.37 -17.92 13.06
CA ARG A 346 25.09 -19.17 12.77
C ARG A 346 25.89 -19.66 13.96
N ALA A 347 26.57 -18.77 14.69
CA ALA A 347 27.31 -19.14 15.89
C ALA A 347 26.36 -19.63 17.00
N ALA A 348 25.23 -18.96 17.19
CA ALA A 348 24.20 -19.36 18.15
C ALA A 348 23.57 -20.73 17.81
N GLN A 349 23.25 -20.96 16.54
CA GLN A 349 22.72 -22.24 16.04
C GLN A 349 23.71 -23.40 16.27
N ASN A 350 25.02 -23.11 16.19
CA ASN A 350 26.07 -24.09 16.45
C ASN A 350 26.41 -24.23 17.95
N HIS A 351 25.62 -23.62 18.84
CA HIS A 351 25.81 -23.62 20.29
C HIS A 351 27.23 -23.19 20.70
N CYS A 352 27.70 -22.06 20.15
CA CYS A 352 28.97 -21.47 20.55
C CYS A 352 29.02 -21.14 22.05
N SER A 353 30.23 -20.85 22.56
CA SER A 353 30.37 -20.46 23.97
C SER A 353 29.65 -19.14 24.26
N MET A 354 29.20 -18.93 25.50
CA MET A 354 28.58 -17.66 25.90
C MET A 354 29.52 -16.46 25.71
N ASP A 355 30.83 -16.64 25.89
CA ASP A 355 31.82 -15.59 25.64
C ASP A 355 31.89 -15.21 24.15
N GLU A 356 31.87 -16.21 23.25
CA GLU A 356 31.84 -15.98 21.80
C GLU A 356 30.54 -15.27 21.39
N LEU A 357 29.39 -15.71 21.91
CA LEU A 357 28.10 -15.09 21.65
C LEU A 357 28.08 -13.61 22.07
N MET A 358 28.57 -13.30 23.28
CA MET A 358 28.67 -11.94 23.81
C MET A 358 29.57 -11.04 22.94
N LEU A 359 30.69 -11.56 22.45
CA LEU A 359 31.58 -10.83 21.54
C LEU A 359 30.89 -10.50 20.20
N LEU A 360 30.16 -11.46 19.63
CA LEU A 360 29.41 -11.26 18.39
C LEU A 360 28.25 -10.28 18.56
N MET A 361 27.51 -10.35 19.68
CA MET A 361 26.45 -9.39 20.02
C MET A 361 26.98 -7.97 20.18
N ARG A 362 28.17 -7.80 20.78
CA ARG A 362 28.85 -6.51 20.88
C ARG A 362 29.23 -5.96 19.51
N SER A 363 29.85 -6.78 18.66
CA SER A 363 30.19 -6.41 17.28
C SER A 363 28.96 -5.99 16.47
N LEU A 364 27.85 -6.70 16.60
CA LEU A 364 26.58 -6.34 15.96
C LEU A 364 26.07 -4.98 16.47
N SER A 365 26.15 -4.75 17.79
CA SER A 365 25.69 -3.51 18.41
C SER A 365 26.52 -2.31 18.00
N GLU A 366 27.85 -2.44 17.90
CA GLU A 366 28.74 -1.37 17.42
C GLU A 366 28.41 -0.97 15.98
N LYS A 367 28.21 -1.95 15.09
CA LYS A 367 27.78 -1.70 13.69
C LYS A 367 26.40 -1.05 13.63
N SER A 368 25.48 -1.49 14.48
CA SER A 368 24.13 -0.94 14.55
C SER A 368 24.10 0.51 15.03
N ILE A 369 24.90 0.86 16.03
CA ILE A 369 25.02 2.24 16.51
C ILE A 369 25.59 3.13 15.39
N HIS A 370 26.59 2.63 14.67
CA HIS A 370 27.16 3.36 13.54
C HIS A 370 26.13 3.63 12.42
N LEU A 371 25.41 2.60 11.96
CA LEU A 371 24.38 2.76 10.93
C LEU A 371 23.25 3.70 11.39
N LEU A 372 22.80 3.57 12.64
CA LEU A 372 21.77 4.44 13.19
C LEU A 372 22.22 5.91 13.21
N GLY A 373 23.46 6.18 13.61
CA GLY A 373 24.03 7.53 13.57
C GLY A 373 24.09 8.12 12.16
N LEU A 374 24.40 7.29 11.15
CA LEU A 374 24.36 7.72 9.75
C LEU A 374 22.93 8.04 9.30
N LEU A 375 21.96 7.18 9.59
CA LEU A 375 20.54 7.41 9.26
C LEU A 375 20.02 8.73 9.87
N GLN A 376 20.32 8.98 11.15
CA GLN A 376 19.95 10.21 11.85
C GLN A 376 20.63 11.45 11.25
N THR A 377 21.90 11.33 10.88
CA THR A 377 22.63 12.41 10.19
C THR A 377 22.01 12.70 8.83
N CYS A 378 21.62 11.67 8.08
CA CYS A 378 20.92 11.82 6.80
C CYS A 378 19.59 12.55 6.96
N GLU A 379 18.76 12.11 7.91
CA GLU A 379 17.46 12.71 8.21
C GLU A 379 17.61 14.21 8.57
N HIS A 380 18.57 14.54 9.44
CA HIS A 380 18.85 15.93 9.81
C HIS A 380 19.26 16.78 8.59
N ASN A 381 20.12 16.26 7.72
CA ASN A 381 20.58 16.97 6.53
C ASN A 381 19.44 17.22 5.53
N VAL A 382 18.54 16.24 5.36
CA VAL A 382 17.36 16.37 4.49
C VAL A 382 16.44 17.48 5.01
N HIS A 383 16.13 17.49 6.31
CA HIS A 383 15.32 18.55 6.91
C HIS A 383 16.00 19.93 6.80
N ALA A 384 17.30 20.02 7.01
CA ALA A 384 18.04 21.28 6.91
C ALA A 384 18.03 21.86 5.49
N ASN A 385 18.05 21.00 4.46
CA ASN A 385 17.98 21.42 3.06
C ASN A 385 16.56 21.84 2.62
N GLN A 386 15.51 21.33 3.25
CA GLN A 386 14.12 21.74 2.97
C GLN A 386 13.74 23.10 3.54
N LEU A 387 14.51 23.60 4.53
CA LEU A 387 14.34 24.91 5.14
C LEU A 387 15.09 26.04 4.39
N ARG A 388 15.81 25.70 3.31
CA ARG A 388 16.52 26.64 2.42
C ARG A 388 15.80 26.73 1.08
#